data_AF-L7JZV6-F1
#
_entry.id   AF-L7JZV6-F1
#
_cell.length_a   1.000
_cell.length_b   1.000
_cell.length_c   1.000
_cell.angle_alpha   90.00
_cell.angle_beta   90.00
_cell.angle_gamma   90.00
#
_symmetry.space_group_name_H-M   'P 1'
#
loop_
_entity.id
_entity.type
_entity.pdbx_description
1 polymer ?
#
loop_
_entity_poly.entity_id
_entity_poly.type
_entity_poly.pdbx_seq_one_letter_code
_entity_poly.pdbx_strand_id
1 'polypeptide(L)'
;MNDPLDLLTNLEKAYEPSSPLYKFTHTFHNLADPSGTTYPIDLKGYDDLIMRNKHQKAVIDKLNSALLAMSQRIDGVIAKSMIINQKMGVLVKMIRSMRGYGIDGKLVFGRMEGELVCGDDGIRCLRMMRRVLVNLSESVKKEIGESRSL
;
A
#
# COMPACT_ATOMS: atom_id res chain seq x y z
N MET A 1 -22.95 -48.76 -42.70
CA MET A 1 -23.96 -48.16 -41.80
C MET A 1 -23.59 -48.59 -40.39
N ASN A 2 -23.35 -47.66 -39.47
CA ASN A 2 -23.08 -48.02 -38.07
C ASN A 2 -24.39 -48.50 -37.43
N ASP A 3 -24.32 -49.59 -36.67
CA ASP A 3 -25.45 -50.12 -35.90
C ASP A 3 -25.96 -49.02 -34.94
N PRO A 4 -27.26 -48.70 -34.94
CA PRO A 4 -27.85 -47.77 -33.96
C PRO A 4 -27.54 -48.14 -32.50
N LEU A 5 -27.39 -49.43 -32.19
CA LEU A 5 -27.02 -49.89 -30.86
C LEU A 5 -25.59 -49.47 -30.49
N ASP A 6 -24.64 -49.60 -31.43
CA ASP A 6 -23.26 -49.14 -31.25
C ASP A 6 -23.20 -47.62 -31.05
N LEU A 7 -24.06 -46.87 -31.74
CA LEU A 7 -24.15 -45.41 -31.56
C LEU A 7 -24.61 -45.05 -30.14
N LEU A 8 -25.64 -45.73 -29.63
CA LEU A 8 -26.16 -45.54 -28.27
C LEU A 8 -25.11 -45.88 -27.21
N THR A 9 -24.44 -47.03 -27.33
CA THR A 9 -23.36 -47.42 -26.40
C THR A 9 -22.19 -46.42 -26.43
N ASN A 10 -21.85 -45.88 -27.59
CA ASN A 10 -20.82 -44.84 -27.70
C ASN A 10 -21.26 -43.51 -27.08
N LEU A 11 -22.55 -43.16 -27.19
CA LEU A 11 -23.11 -41.99 -26.52
C LEU A 11 -23.09 -42.16 -25.00
N GLU A 12 -23.54 -43.29 -24.46
CA GLU A 12 -23.47 -43.56 -23.02
C GLU A 12 -22.03 -43.41 -22.49
N LYS A 13 -21.07 -44.04 -23.18
CA LYS A 13 -19.63 -43.92 -22.87
C LYS A 13 -19.08 -42.49 -23.02
N ALA A 14 -19.69 -41.63 -23.83
CA ALA A 14 -19.25 -40.24 -23.98
C ALA A 14 -19.69 -39.34 -22.80
N TYR A 15 -20.71 -39.75 -22.05
CA TYR A 15 -21.24 -39.04 -20.88
C TYR A 15 -20.85 -39.68 -19.55
N GLU A 16 -20.19 -40.84 -19.57
CA GLU A 16 -19.71 -41.52 -18.36
C GLU A 16 -18.29 -41.05 -17.96
N PRO A 17 -18.06 -40.47 -16.76
CA PRO A 17 -16.74 -39.90 -16.39
C PRO A 17 -15.58 -40.91 -16.28
N SER A 18 -15.91 -42.16 -15.99
CA SER A 18 -14.96 -43.29 -15.91
C SER A 18 -14.53 -43.78 -17.29
N SER A 19 -15.30 -43.46 -18.34
CA SER A 19 -15.05 -43.94 -19.69
C SER A 19 -13.89 -43.19 -20.34
N PRO A 20 -13.02 -43.89 -21.09
CA PRO A 20 -11.98 -43.24 -21.89
C PRO A 20 -12.55 -42.39 -23.04
N LEU A 21 -13.83 -42.55 -23.38
CA LEU A 21 -14.52 -41.77 -24.42
C LEU A 21 -15.21 -40.53 -23.87
N TYR A 22 -15.05 -40.22 -22.57
CA TYR A 22 -15.71 -39.10 -21.94
C TYR A 22 -15.38 -37.76 -22.61
N LYS A 23 -16.41 -37.08 -23.13
CA LYS A 23 -16.21 -35.90 -23.98
C LYS A 23 -16.13 -34.57 -23.22
N PHE A 24 -16.54 -34.51 -21.97
CA PHE A 24 -16.58 -33.26 -21.20
C PHE A 24 -15.32 -33.07 -20.36
N THR A 25 -14.15 -33.17 -21.02
CA THR A 25 -12.86 -32.93 -20.36
C THR A 25 -12.29 -31.61 -20.85
N HIS A 26 -11.92 -30.73 -19.91
CA HIS A 26 -11.36 -29.42 -20.22
C HIS A 26 -10.02 -29.23 -19.51
N THR A 27 -9.00 -28.85 -20.28
CA THR A 27 -7.67 -28.56 -19.72
C THR A 27 -7.57 -27.09 -19.29
N PHE A 28 -7.23 -26.88 -18.03
CA PHE A 28 -6.90 -25.56 -17.46
C PHE A 28 -5.42 -25.51 -17.10
N HIS A 29 -4.89 -24.31 -16.92
CA HIS A 29 -3.53 -24.11 -16.45
C HIS A 29 -3.54 -23.50 -15.05
N ASN A 30 -2.92 -24.19 -14.10
CA ASN A 30 -2.72 -23.69 -12.75
C ASN A 30 -1.36 -23.02 -12.63
N LEU A 31 -1.27 -22.00 -11.77
CA LEU A 31 0.00 -21.41 -11.39
C LEU A 31 0.74 -22.36 -10.43
N ALA A 32 1.96 -22.76 -10.77
CA ALA A 32 2.83 -23.56 -9.92
C ALA A 32 3.56 -22.70 -8.89
N ASP A 33 3.98 -21.50 -9.32
CA ASP A 33 4.84 -20.61 -8.55
C ASP A 33 4.60 -19.13 -8.87
N PRO A 34 5.13 -18.21 -8.04
CA PRO A 34 5.01 -16.77 -8.28
C PRO A 34 5.76 -16.26 -9.51
N SER A 35 6.68 -17.05 -10.09
CA SER A 35 7.38 -16.71 -11.34
C SER A 35 6.51 -16.89 -12.59
N GLY A 36 5.32 -17.46 -12.45
CA GLY A 36 4.36 -17.61 -13.54
C GLY A 36 4.50 -18.94 -14.29
N THR A 37 5.26 -19.90 -13.76
CA THR A 37 5.26 -21.26 -14.30
C THR A 37 3.88 -21.87 -14.10
N THR A 38 3.35 -22.49 -15.15
CA THR A 38 2.03 -23.14 -15.11
C THR A 38 2.10 -24.62 -15.42
N TYR A 39 1.13 -25.37 -14.92
CA TYR A 39 0.96 -26.78 -15.22
C TYR A 39 -0.49 -27.08 -15.62
N PRO A 40 -0.70 -28.00 -16.58
CA PRO A 40 -2.04 -28.36 -17.02
C PRO A 40 -2.77 -29.18 -15.96
N ILE A 41 -4.09 -29.00 -15.88
CA ILE A 41 -5.00 -29.83 -15.10
C ILE A 41 -6.25 -30.10 -15.94
N ASP A 42 -6.63 -31.36 -16.05
CA ASP A 42 -7.84 -31.76 -16.75
C ASP A 42 -8.99 -31.84 -15.75
N LEU A 43 -10.07 -31.11 -16.04
CA LEU A 43 -11.31 -31.13 -15.29
C LEU A 43 -12.32 -31.98 -16.05
N LYS A 44 -12.91 -32.97 -15.38
CA LYS A 44 -13.85 -33.91 -15.97
C LYS A 44 -15.27 -33.57 -15.54
N GLY A 45 -16.00 -32.95 -16.45
CA GLY A 45 -17.42 -32.68 -16.27
C GLY A 45 -17.72 -31.41 -15.48
N TYR A 46 -19.00 -31.24 -15.19
CA TYR A 46 -19.52 -30.01 -14.60
C TYR A 46 -19.20 -29.86 -13.12
N ASP A 47 -19.10 -30.95 -12.36
CA ASP A 47 -18.82 -30.89 -10.92
C ASP A 47 -17.43 -30.30 -10.64
N ASP A 48 -16.42 -30.73 -11.42
CA ASP A 48 -15.07 -30.17 -11.37
C ASP A 48 -15.05 -28.69 -11.77
N LEU A 49 -15.85 -28.30 -12.77
CA LEU A 49 -16.01 -26.90 -13.17
C LEU A 49 -16.67 -26.05 -12.07
N ILE A 50 -17.67 -26.59 -11.37
CA ILE A 50 -18.33 -25.92 -10.24
C ILE A 50 -17.33 -25.73 -9.10
N MET A 51 -16.54 -26.76 -8.77
CA MET A 51 -15.48 -26.68 -7.77
C MET A 51 -14.42 -25.65 -8.17
N ARG A 52 -14.02 -25.62 -9.43
CA ARG A 52 -13.09 -24.62 -9.96
C ARG A 52 -13.65 -23.20 -9.83
N ASN A 53 -14.92 -23.00 -10.15
CA ASN A 53 -15.59 -21.69 -10.01
C ASN A 53 -15.65 -21.26 -8.53
N LYS A 54 -15.93 -22.18 -7.61
CA LYS A 54 -15.88 -21.93 -6.17
C LYS A 54 -14.48 -21.48 -5.72
N HIS A 55 -13.42 -22.11 -6.22
CA HIS A 55 -12.04 -21.69 -5.95
C HIS A 55 -11.73 -20.30 -6.53
N GLN A 56 -12.19 -20.00 -7.75
CA GLN A 56 -12.02 -18.67 -8.35
C GLN A 56 -12.70 -17.58 -7.52
N LYS A 57 -13.94 -17.81 -7.04
CA LYS A 57 -14.63 -16.89 -6.14
C LYS A 57 -13.85 -16.63 -4.86
N ALA A 58 -13.36 -17.69 -4.20
CA ALA A 58 -12.55 -17.54 -2.99
C ALA A 58 -11.24 -16.75 -3.22
N VAL A 59 -10.62 -16.88 -4.40
CA VAL A 59 -9.44 -16.09 -4.77
C VAL A 59 -9.82 -14.62 -5.00
N ILE A 60 -10.94 -14.35 -5.66
CA ILE A 60 -11.46 -12.99 -5.87
C ILE A 60 -11.70 -12.29 -4.53
N ASP A 61 -12.30 -12.97 -3.55
CA ASP A 61 -12.54 -12.40 -2.22
C ASP A 61 -11.23 -12.04 -1.50
N LYS A 62 -10.19 -12.87 -1.65
CA LYS A 62 -8.85 -12.58 -1.12
C LYS A 62 -8.21 -11.37 -1.80
N LEU A 63 -8.35 -11.25 -3.13
CA LEU A 63 -7.84 -10.11 -3.89
C LEU A 63 -8.54 -8.81 -3.49
N ASN A 64 -9.86 -8.84 -3.33
CA ASN A 64 -10.64 -7.70 -2.86
C ASN A 64 -10.23 -7.26 -1.44
N SER A 65 -10.00 -8.22 -0.55
CA SER A 65 -9.51 -7.92 0.82
C SER A 65 -8.12 -7.28 0.79
N ALA A 66 -7.21 -7.80 -0.05
CA ALA A 66 -5.88 -7.23 -0.22
C ALA A 66 -5.93 -5.82 -0.82
N LEU A 67 -6.81 -5.59 -1.79
CA LEU A 67 -7.04 -4.29 -2.40
C LEU A 67 -7.51 -3.26 -1.37
N LEU A 68 -8.47 -3.62 -0.53
CA LEU A 68 -8.97 -2.76 0.55
C LEU A 68 -7.83 -2.37 1.52
N ALA A 69 -7.04 -3.35 1.96
CA ALA A 69 -5.90 -3.11 2.84
C ALA A 69 -4.84 -2.20 2.19
N MET A 70 -4.58 -2.36 0.89
CA MET A 70 -3.70 -1.47 0.14
C MET A 70 -4.24 -0.05 0.05
N SER A 71 -5.54 0.12 -0.21
CA SER A 71 -6.19 1.42 -0.26
C SER A 71 -6.03 2.17 1.06
N GLN A 72 -6.29 1.51 2.19
CA GLN A 72 -6.11 2.09 3.52
C GLN A 72 -4.65 2.52 3.78
N ARG A 73 -3.68 1.72 3.31
CA ARG A 73 -2.26 2.09 3.39
C ARG A 73 -1.93 3.32 2.55
N ILE A 74 -2.49 3.43 1.34
CA ILE A 74 -2.32 4.59 0.47
C ILE A 74 -2.90 5.84 1.14
N ASP A 75 -4.10 5.76 1.71
CA ASP A 75 -4.72 6.87 2.44
C ASP A 75 -3.85 7.34 3.61
N GLY A 76 -3.26 6.39 4.36
CA GLY A 76 -2.30 6.70 5.41
C GLY A 76 -1.03 7.40 4.91
N VAL A 77 -0.52 7.02 3.74
CA VAL A 77 0.63 7.70 3.10
C VAL A 77 0.26 9.11 2.65
N ILE A 78 -0.93 9.29 2.07
CA ILE A 78 -1.44 10.61 1.66
C ILE A 78 -1.56 11.54 2.88
N ALA A 79 -2.13 11.05 3.99
CA ALA A 79 -2.24 11.83 5.22
C ALA A 79 -0.86 12.27 5.75
N LYS A 80 0.12 11.37 5.78
CA LYS A 80 1.50 11.70 6.17
C LYS A 80 2.15 12.70 5.21
N SER A 81 1.93 12.56 3.91
CA SER A 81 2.42 13.49 2.89
C SER A 81 1.85 14.90 3.09
N MET A 82 0.56 15.01 3.44
CA MET A 82 -0.09 16.29 3.75
C MET A 82 0.57 16.98 4.97
N ILE A 83 0.86 16.23 6.03
CA ILE A 83 1.57 16.75 7.22
C ILE A 83 2.97 17.24 6.84
N ILE A 84 3.72 16.47 6.05
CA ILE A 84 5.06 16.86 5.58
C ILE A 84 4.97 18.16 4.76
N ASN A 85 4.02 18.27 3.84
CA ASN A 85 3.82 19.48 3.04
C ASN A 85 3.49 20.70 3.91
N GLN A 86 2.68 20.52 4.96
CA GLN A 86 2.43 21.59 5.93
C GLN A 86 3.71 22.01 6.67
N LYS A 87 4.50 21.04 7.18
CA LYS A 87 5.78 21.30 7.86
C LYS A 87 6.78 22.01 6.94
N MET A 88 6.88 21.59 5.68
CA MET A 88 7.72 22.24 4.66
C MET A 88 7.27 23.67 4.37
N GLY A 89 5.96 23.92 4.25
CA GLY A 89 5.43 25.27 4.07
C GLY A 89 5.80 26.21 5.22
N VAL A 90 5.81 25.69 6.45
CA VAL A 90 6.25 26.43 7.65
C VAL A 90 7.74 26.75 7.58
N LEU A 91 8.58 25.75 7.29
CA LEU A 91 10.03 25.93 7.17
C LEU A 91 10.38 26.96 6.09
N VAL A 92 9.71 26.92 4.93
CA VAL A 92 9.90 27.90 3.86
C VAL A 92 9.55 29.31 4.33
N LYS A 93 8.44 29.48 5.08
CA LYS A 93 8.07 30.77 5.67
C LYS A 93 9.15 31.25 6.66
N MET A 94 9.65 30.37 7.52
CA MET A 94 10.73 30.70 8.46
C MET A 94 11.99 31.17 7.75
N ILE A 95 12.45 30.44 6.73
CA ILE A 95 13.64 30.80 5.95
C ILE A 95 13.46 32.15 5.26
N ARG A 96 12.28 32.40 4.65
CA ARG A 96 11.98 33.70 4.01
C ARG A 96 11.99 34.85 5.02
N SER A 97 11.37 34.66 6.19
CA SER A 97 11.41 35.67 7.25
C SER A 97 12.83 35.91 7.75
N MET A 98 13.63 34.87 7.97
CA MET A 98 15.03 35.02 8.41
C MET A 98 15.86 35.85 7.42
N ARG A 99 15.73 35.58 6.12
CA ARG A 99 16.39 36.35 5.06
C ARG A 99 15.92 37.81 5.01
N GLY A 100 14.63 38.06 5.20
CA GLY A 100 14.07 39.42 5.25
C GLY A 100 14.59 40.27 6.43
N TYR A 101 15.08 39.63 7.49
CA TYR A 101 15.72 40.30 8.63
C TYR A 101 17.25 40.39 8.52
N GLY A 102 17.84 40.02 7.37
CA GLY A 102 19.29 40.06 7.16
C GLY A 102 20.07 39.00 7.96
N ILE A 103 19.39 37.94 8.43
CA ILE A 103 20.04 36.83 9.15
C ILE A 103 20.67 35.87 8.12
N ASP A 104 21.83 36.26 7.59
CA ASP A 104 22.65 35.42 6.71
C ASP A 104 23.51 34.47 7.55
N GLY A 105 22.88 33.39 7.99
CA GLY A 105 23.55 32.13 8.32
C GLY A 105 24.75 32.20 9.27
N LYS A 106 24.48 32.25 10.58
CA LYS A 106 25.05 31.34 11.60
C LYS A 106 24.42 31.68 12.96
N LEU A 107 23.57 30.79 13.48
CA LEU A 107 23.18 30.82 14.89
C LEU A 107 24.39 30.36 15.70
N VAL A 108 25.23 31.30 16.11
CA VAL A 108 26.33 31.01 17.03
C VAL A 108 25.77 31.01 18.45
N PHE A 109 25.50 29.83 18.99
CA PHE A 109 25.38 29.66 20.43
C PHE A 109 26.81 29.59 21.00
N GLY A 110 27.24 30.67 21.64
CA GLY A 110 28.52 30.69 22.35
C GLY A 110 28.34 30.13 23.76
N ARG A 111 29.35 29.41 24.27
CA ARG A 111 29.46 29.15 25.71
C ARG A 111 30.31 30.26 26.32
N MET A 112 29.75 31.03 27.24
CA MET A 112 30.50 31.91 28.13
C MET A 112 30.39 31.31 29.53
N GLU A 113 31.53 30.98 30.14
CA GLU A 113 31.60 30.48 31.52
C GLU A 113 30.74 29.23 31.83
N GLY A 114 30.51 28.37 30.83
CA GLY A 114 29.71 27.15 30.98
C GLY A 114 28.21 27.36 30.77
N GLU A 115 27.73 28.59 30.62
CA GLU A 115 26.35 28.91 30.25
C GLU A 115 26.19 29.10 28.74
N LEU A 116 25.06 28.64 28.22
CA LEU A 116 24.72 28.70 26.80
C LEU A 116 24.16 30.10 26.50
N VAL A 117 25.02 31.02 26.09
CA VAL A 117 24.64 32.43 25.84
C VAL A 117 24.21 32.59 24.39
N CYS A 118 22.99 33.07 24.21
CA CYS A 118 22.40 33.34 22.90
C CYS A 118 22.61 34.83 22.58
N GLY A 119 23.40 35.15 21.56
CA GLY A 119 23.56 36.54 21.10
C GLY A 119 22.23 37.13 20.59
N ASP A 120 22.18 38.45 20.38
CA ASP A 120 20.94 39.16 20.01
C ASP A 120 20.25 38.57 18.75
N ASP A 121 21.02 38.13 17.76
CA ASP A 121 20.49 37.44 16.57
C ASP A 121 19.89 36.07 16.90
N GLY A 122 20.46 35.37 17.87
CA GLY A 122 19.92 34.12 18.39
C GLY A 122 18.63 34.33 19.19
N ILE A 123 18.56 35.37 20.02
CA ILE A 123 17.33 35.78 20.72
C ILE A 123 16.24 36.16 19.71
N ARG A 124 16.61 36.93 18.68
CA ARG A 124 15.70 37.36 17.61
C ARG A 124 15.19 36.15 16.82
N CYS A 125 16.06 35.18 16.52
CA CYS A 125 15.67 33.93 15.88
C CYS A 125 14.74 33.08 16.77
N LEU A 126 15.05 32.89 18.06
CA LEU A 126 14.22 32.13 19.00
C LEU A 126 12.82 32.75 19.18
N ARG A 127 12.73 34.09 19.28
CA ARG A 127 11.42 34.79 19.31
C ARG A 127 10.64 34.57 18.02
N MET A 128 11.33 34.51 16.88
CA MET A 128 10.69 34.29 15.58
C MET A 128 10.21 32.84 15.43
N MET A 129 11.04 31.85 15.81
CA MET A 129 10.64 30.44 15.89
C MET A 129 9.40 30.28 16.77
N ARG A 130 9.37 30.93 17.94
CA ARG A 130 8.20 30.94 18.83
C ARG A 130 6.94 31.47 18.14
N ARG A 131 7.02 32.58 17.40
CA ARG A 131 5.86 33.12 16.66
C ARG A 131 5.36 32.17 15.58
N VAL A 132 6.26 31.50 14.88
CA VAL A 132 5.88 30.53 13.85
C VAL A 132 5.23 29.29 14.48
N LEU A 133 5.81 28.77 15.57
CA LEU A 133 5.28 27.62 16.30
C LEU A 133 3.86 27.86 16.84
N VAL A 134 3.54 29.09 17.28
CA VAL A 134 2.20 29.44 17.77
C VAL A 134 1.13 29.33 16.67
N ASN A 135 1.50 29.64 15.42
CA ASN A 135 0.60 29.59 14.26
C ASN A 135 0.48 28.19 13.61
N LEU A 136 1.12 27.17 14.19
CA LEU A 136 0.96 25.79 13.74
C LEU A 136 -0.40 25.22 14.12
N SER A 137 -0.87 24.23 13.35
CA SER A 137 -2.02 23.41 13.75
C SER A 137 -1.69 22.59 14.99
N GLU A 138 -2.72 22.33 15.81
CA GLU A 138 -2.57 21.56 17.06
C GLU A 138 -2.04 20.13 16.83
N SER A 139 -2.36 19.52 15.69
CA SER A 139 -1.82 18.21 15.29
C SER A 139 -0.29 18.22 15.13
N VAL A 140 0.26 19.29 14.53
CA VAL A 140 1.70 19.44 14.33
C VAL A 140 2.41 19.77 15.65
N LYS A 141 1.78 20.59 16.51
CA LYS A 141 2.32 20.91 17.84
C LYS A 141 2.43 19.67 18.72
N LYS A 142 1.42 18.78 18.68
CA LYS A 142 1.38 17.54 19.45
C LYS A 142 2.54 16.59 19.10
N GLU A 143 2.80 16.36 17.81
CA GLU A 143 3.94 15.51 17.38
C GLU A 143 5.31 16.09 17.75
N ILE A 144 5.48 17.42 17.73
CA ILE A 144 6.75 18.06 18.13
C ILE A 144 6.98 17.88 19.64
N GLY A 145 5.93 17.94 20.45
CA GLY A 145 6.00 17.73 21.90
C GLY A 145 6.34 16.29 22.31
N GLU A 146 5.94 15.30 21.50
CA GLU A 146 6.18 13.88 21.76
C GLU A 146 7.62 13.43 21.44
N SER A 147 8.43 14.26 20.77
CA SER A 147 9.84 13.96 20.44
C SER A 147 10.81 14.06 21.63
N ARG A 148 10.33 14.03 22.88
CA ARG A 148 11.13 14.20 24.12
C ARG A 148 11.38 12.93 24.93
N SER A 149 11.16 11.75 24.36
CA SER A 149 11.52 10.47 25.00
C SER A 149 12.35 9.56 24.08
N LEU A 150 13.53 10.04 23.68
CA LEU A 150 14.68 9.22 23.28
C LEU A 150 15.93 9.83 23.91
#